data_AF-A0A6G8NTC6-F1
#
_entry.id   AF-A0A6G8NTC6-F1
#
_cell.length_a   1.000
_cell.length_b   1.000
_cell.length_c   1.000
_cell.angle_alpha   90.00
_cell.angle_beta   90.00
_cell.angle_gamma   90.00
#
_symmetry.space_group_name_H-M   'P 1'
#
loop_
_entity.id
_entity.type
_entity.pdbx_description
1 polymer ?
#
loop_
_entity_poly.entity_id
_entity_poly.type
_entity_poly.pdbx_seq_one_letter_code
_entity_poly.pdbx_strand_id
1 'polypeptide(L)'
;MANGSEARIETGGLVFQQHTLFPWKRVIDNVAFGLKMNGLGMEERHREARALLELVGLQGFEARYPVQLSGGVQQRVEIARALINRPRILP
;
A
#
# COMPACT_ATOMS: atom_id res chain seq x y z
N MET A 1 30.07 29.65 -20.48
CA MET A 1 28.88 29.58 -19.63
C MET A 1 28.19 28.27 -19.96
N ALA A 2 28.01 27.41 -18.96
CA ALA A 2 27.63 26.01 -19.12
C ALA A 2 26.15 25.84 -19.50
N ASN A 3 25.84 24.96 -20.45
CA ASN A 3 24.53 24.31 -20.50
C ASN A 3 24.76 22.80 -20.56
N GLY A 4 24.63 22.16 -19.41
CA GLY A 4 24.91 20.76 -19.19
C GLY A 4 23.80 19.87 -19.74
N SER A 5 24.24 18.86 -20.50
CA SER A 5 23.67 17.53 -20.66
C SER A 5 22.15 17.43 -20.87
N GLU A 6 21.78 17.30 -22.14
CA GLU A 6 20.52 16.75 -22.62
C GLU A 6 20.17 15.42 -21.94
N ALA A 7 19.07 15.41 -21.19
CA ALA A 7 18.36 14.18 -20.86
C ALA A 7 17.39 13.87 -22.01
N ARG A 8 17.63 12.78 -22.72
CA ARG A 8 16.79 12.31 -23.84
C ARG A 8 15.46 11.80 -23.29
N ILE A 9 14.35 12.41 -23.72
CA ILE A 9 13.00 11.88 -23.52
C ILE A 9 12.75 10.86 -24.63
N GLU A 10 12.91 9.58 -24.30
CA GLU A 10 12.30 8.51 -25.07
C GLU A 10 10.82 8.39 -24.67
N THR A 11 9.99 7.99 -25.63
CA THR A 11 8.54 7.88 -25.61
C THR A 11 8.04 6.85 -24.55
N GLY A 12 8.21 7.15 -23.27
CA GLY A 12 7.79 6.32 -22.15
C GLY A 12 7.14 7.19 -21.09
N GLY A 13 5.85 7.51 -21.28
CA GLY A 13 5.08 8.28 -20.32
C GLY A 13 5.11 7.61 -18.95
N LEU A 14 5.72 8.26 -17.97
CA LEU A 14 5.69 7.83 -16.58
C LEU A 14 4.26 8.05 -16.05
N VAL A 15 3.39 7.05 -16.22
CA VAL A 15 2.05 7.07 -15.64
C VAL A 15 2.19 6.81 -14.15
N PHE A 16 2.10 7.87 -13.35
CA PHE A 16 1.93 7.74 -11.92
C PHE A 16 0.53 7.18 -11.66
N GLN A 17 0.45 5.91 -11.31
CA GLN A 17 -0.76 5.32 -10.74
C GLN A 17 -1.05 6.09 -9.45
N GLN A 18 -2.22 6.72 -9.34
CA GLN A 18 -2.65 7.31 -8.08
C GLN A 18 -2.99 6.18 -7.11
N HIS A 19 -2.09 5.90 -6.17
CA HIS A 19 -2.37 4.98 -5.09
C HIS A 19 -3.50 5.53 -4.20
N THR A 20 -4.42 4.65 -3.83
CA THR A 20 -5.65 4.92 -3.08
C THR A 20 -5.45 4.81 -1.57
N LEU A 21 -4.21 4.75 -1.09
CA LEU A 21 -3.86 4.65 0.33
C LEU A 21 -4.22 5.95 1.07
N PHE A 22 -4.65 5.84 2.33
CA PHE A 22 -4.82 6.99 3.20
C PHE A 22 -3.44 7.53 3.60
N PRO A 23 -3.01 8.73 3.14
CA PRO A 23 -1.63 9.18 3.32
C PRO A 23 -1.28 9.50 4.77
N TRP A 24 -2.27 9.82 5.60
CA TRP A 24 -2.11 10.09 7.03
C TRP A 24 -2.24 8.85 7.94
N LYS A 25 -2.37 7.65 7.36
CA LYS A 25 -2.41 6.39 8.13
C LYS A 25 -1.16 5.57 7.87
N ARG A 26 -0.73 4.82 8.88
CA ARG A 26 0.35 3.83 8.70
C ARG A 26 -0.13 2.67 7.83
N VAL A 27 0.80 1.86 7.34
CA VAL A 27 0.52 0.68 6.50
C VAL A 27 -0.46 -0.28 7.19
N ILE A 28 -0.22 -0.60 8.47
CA ILE A 28 -1.11 -1.49 9.22
C ILE A 28 -2.53 -0.93 9.35
N ASP A 29 -2.66 0.39 9.51
CA ASP A 29 -3.94 1.08 9.64
C ASP A 29 -4.65 1.25 8.30
N ASN A 30 -3.90 1.30 7.20
CA ASN A 30 -4.43 1.25 5.83
C ASN A 30 -5.04 -0.13 5.56
N VAL A 31 -4.30 -1.20 5.82
CA VAL A 31 -4.76 -2.58 5.59
C VAL A 31 -5.93 -2.93 6.52
N ALA A 32 -5.86 -2.59 7.81
CA ALA A 32 -6.91 -2.91 8.78
C ALA A 32 -8.21 -2.08 8.64
N PHE A 33 -8.26 -1.10 7.72
CA PHE A 33 -9.37 -0.15 7.65
C PHE A 33 -10.72 -0.83 7.36
N GLY A 34 -10.76 -1.83 6.48
CA GLY A 34 -11.99 -2.57 6.16
C GLY A 34 -12.61 -3.23 7.39
N LEU A 35 -11.78 -3.91 8.20
CA LEU A 35 -12.22 -4.55 9.43
C LEU A 35 -12.65 -3.54 10.50
N LYS A 36 -12.00 -2.36 10.55
CA LYS A 36 -12.48 -1.24 11.40
C LYS A 36 -13.91 -0.84 11.03
N MET A 37 -14.23 -0.76 9.75
CA MET A 37 -15.59 -0.43 9.30
C MET A 37 -16.60 -1.55 9.62
N ASN A 38 -16.14 -2.79 9.69
CA ASN A 38 -16.94 -3.94 10.11
C ASN A 38 -17.06 -4.09 11.64
N GLY A 39 -16.56 -3.12 12.42
CA GLY A 39 -16.69 -3.13 13.88
C GLY A 39 -15.67 -3.99 14.63
N LEU A 40 -14.66 -4.54 13.95
CA LEU A 40 -13.61 -5.33 14.62
C LEU A 40 -12.72 -4.43 15.51
N GLY A 41 -12.41 -4.95 16.69
CA GLY A 41 -11.52 -4.33 17.66
C GLY A 41 -10.11 -4.10 17.13
N MET A 42 -9.39 -3.14 17.72
CA MET A 42 -8.05 -2.72 17.29
C MET A 42 -7.04 -3.86 17.23
N GLU A 43 -6.97 -4.66 18.30
CA GLU A 43 -6.01 -5.76 18.41
C GLU A 43 -6.27 -6.84 17.36
N GLU A 44 -7.54 -7.25 17.24
CA GLU A 44 -8.02 -8.25 16.27
C GLU A 44 -7.70 -7.84 14.84
N ARG A 45 -8.13 -6.64 14.42
CA ARG A 45 -7.90 -6.18 13.04
C ARG A 45 -6.42 -5.98 12.72
N HIS A 46 -5.61 -5.60 13.71
CA HIS A 46 -4.16 -5.46 13.54
C HIS A 46 -3.46 -6.82 13.43
N ARG A 47 -3.98 -7.85 14.12
CA ARG A 47 -3.48 -9.22 13.96
C ARG A 47 -3.75 -9.73 12.55
N GLU A 48 -4.99 -9.59 12.04
CA GLU A 48 -5.34 -9.97 10.67
C GLU A 48 -4.54 -9.17 9.62
N ALA A 49 -4.38 -7.86 9.82
CA ALA A 49 -3.59 -7.01 8.93
C ALA A 49 -2.11 -7.41 8.90
N ARG A 50 -1.51 -7.78 10.05
CA ARG A 50 -0.12 -8.27 10.10
C ARG A 50 0.04 -9.57 9.32
N ALA A 51 -0.88 -10.52 9.48
CA ALA A 51 -0.85 -11.78 8.75
C ALA A 51 -0.92 -11.56 7.22
N LEU A 52 -1.75 -10.62 6.75
CA LEU A 52 -1.79 -10.26 5.34
C LEU A 52 -0.55 -9.52 4.86
N LEU A 53 0.02 -8.62 5.67
CA LEU A 53 1.27 -7.94 5.33
C LEU A 53 2.42 -8.94 5.17
N GLU A 54 2.50 -9.95 6.03
CA GLU A 54 3.46 -11.04 5.90
C GLU A 54 3.23 -11.83 4.60
N LEU A 55 1.98 -12.18 4.28
CA LEU A 55 1.63 -12.89 3.04
C LEU A 55 2.05 -12.14 1.78
N VAL A 56 1.95 -10.80 1.77
CA VAL A 56 2.39 -9.96 0.63
C VAL A 56 3.87 -9.54 0.72
N GLY A 57 4.65 -10.12 1.64
CA GLY A 57 6.09 -9.86 1.77
C GLY A 57 6.42 -8.46 2.31
N LEU A 58 5.58 -7.91 3.18
CA LEU A 58 5.70 -6.58 3.79
C LEU A 58 5.83 -6.62 5.33
N GLN A 59 6.30 -7.74 5.88
CA GLN A 59 6.66 -7.81 7.30
C GLN A 59 7.67 -6.70 7.64
N GLY A 60 7.46 -5.98 8.75
CA GLY A 60 8.31 -4.85 9.18
C GLY A 60 7.94 -3.48 8.58
N PHE A 61 6.95 -3.42 7.69
CA PHE A 61 6.47 -2.16 7.11
C PHE A 61 5.28 -1.55 7.86
N GLU A 62 4.78 -2.21 8.90
CA GLU A 62 3.51 -1.90 9.59
C GLU A 62 3.43 -0.44 10.04
N ALA A 63 4.55 0.08 10.56
CA ALA A 63 4.65 1.42 11.13
C ALA A 63 4.93 2.52 10.09
N ARG A 64 5.22 2.17 8.84
CA ARG A 64 5.54 3.14 7.78
C ARG A 64 4.28 3.86 7.30
N TYR A 65 4.45 5.08 6.82
CA TYR A 65 3.43 5.85 6.10
C TYR A 65 3.60 5.67 4.58
N PRO A 66 2.53 5.80 3.77
CA PRO A 66 2.60 5.63 2.31
C PRO A 66 3.70 6.44 1.62
N VAL A 67 3.95 7.68 2.07
CA VAL A 67 5.02 8.54 1.52
C VAL A 67 6.43 7.96 1.68
N GLN A 68 6.62 7.01 2.59
CA GLN A 68 7.90 6.34 2.84
C GLN A 68 8.10 5.08 1.99
N LEU A 69 7.14 4.75 1.11
CA LEU A 69 7.09 3.50 0.37
C LEU A 69 7.33 3.76 -1.13
N SER A 70 8.09 2.89 -1.77
CA SER A 70 8.16 2.88 -3.24
C SER A 70 6.79 2.53 -3.84
N GLY A 71 6.53 2.91 -5.09
CA GLY A 71 5.24 2.63 -5.75
C GLY A 71 4.88 1.14 -5.77
N GLY A 72 5.86 0.26 -6.01
CA GLY A 72 5.64 -1.19 -5.94
C GLY A 72 5.28 -1.69 -4.53
N VAL A 73 5.82 -1.06 -3.47
CA VAL A 73 5.42 -1.36 -2.09
C VAL A 73 4.00 -0.83 -1.82
N GLN A 74 3.67 0.37 -2.29
CA GLN A 74 2.32 0.93 -2.16
C GLN A 74 1.27 0.03 -2.84
N GLN A 75 1.56 -0.48 -4.04
CA GLN A 75 0.69 -1.42 -4.75
C GLN A 75 0.46 -2.71 -3.95
N ARG A 76 1.49 -3.26 -3.31
CA ARG A 76 1.33 -4.44 -2.43
C ARG A 76 0.48 -4.14 -1.20
N VAL A 77 0.58 -2.94 -0.63
CA VAL A 77 -0.31 -2.51 0.48
C VAL A 77 -1.76 -2.39 0.00
N GLU A 78 -2.01 -1.91 -1.22
CA GLU A 78 -3.36 -1.85 -1.79
C GLU A 78 -3.96 -3.26 -1.99
N ILE A 79 -3.16 -4.21 -2.47
CA ILE A 79 -3.56 -5.62 -2.58
C ILE A 79 -3.95 -6.17 -1.20
N ALA A 80 -3.10 -5.98 -0.18
CA ALA A 80 -3.42 -6.42 1.18
C ALA A 80 -4.73 -5.79 1.71
N ARG A 81 -4.96 -4.50 1.43
CA ARG A 81 -6.18 -3.80 1.82
C ARG A 81 -7.42 -4.31 1.09
N ALA A 82 -7.32 -4.74 -0.16
CA ALA A 82 -8.42 -5.37 -0.88
C ALA A 82 -8.75 -6.77 -0.32
N LEU A 83 -7.72 -7.52 0.09
CA LEU A 83 -7.87 -8.89 0.59
C LEU A 83 -8.38 -8.97 2.04
N ILE A 84 -8.19 -7.93 2.86
CA ILE A 84 -8.53 -7.96 4.30
C ILE A 84 -9.97 -8.33 4.61
N ASN A 85 -10.92 -7.95 3.75
CA ASN A 85 -12.34 -8.25 3.95
C ASN A 85 -12.74 -9.64 3.43
N ARG A 86 -11.76 -10.47 3.01
CA ARG A 86 -11.97 -11.76 2.33
C ARG A 86 -13.07 -11.66 1.26
N PRO A 87 -12.96 -10.75 0.27
CA PRO A 87 -13.89 -10.78 -0.84
C PRO A 87 -13.86 -12.19 -1.42
N ARG A 88 -15.02 -12.82 -1.62
CA ARG A 88 -15.09 -14.05 -2.42
C ARG A 88 -14.55 -13.68 -3.79
N ILE A 89 -13.30 -14.03 -4.06
CA ILE A 89 -12.73 -13.93 -5.39
C ILE A 89 -13.42 -15.06 -6.17
N LEU A 90 -14.54 -14.71 -6.81
CA LEU A 90 -15.16 -15.59 -7.80
C LEU A 90 -14.27 -15.53 -9.06
N PRO A 91 -13.75 -16.67 -9.55
CA PRO A 91 -13.06 -16.73 -10.83
C PRO A 91 -14.01 -16.44 -12.00
#